data_AF-A0ABD4BB78-F1
#
_entry.id   AF-A0ABD4BB78-F1
#
_cell.length_a   1.000
_cell.length_b   1.000
_cell.length_c   1.000
_cell.angle_alpha   90.00
_cell.angle_beta   90.00
_cell.angle_gamma   90.00
#
_symmetry.space_group_name_H-M   'P 1'
#
loop_
_entity.id
_entity.type
_entity.pdbx_description
1 polymer ?
#
loop_
_entity_poly.entity_id
_entity_poly.type
_entity_poly.pdbx_seq_one_letter_code
_entity_poly.pdbx_strand_id
1 'polypeptide(L)'
;MIILKGAGSSSFEAKFIEQQWEELRVSHPPLGQLIDDLWVAMDVSKACVVDHVQLKNMVGALGRSLRSGSPDSVRRFKGWTMQFVRDGALPADKAAELDTRVEALNHA
;
A
#
# COMPACT_ATOMS: atom_id res chain seq x y z
N MET A 1 40.23 10.64 5.02
CA MET A 1 38.83 11.07 5.03
C MET A 1 38.03 10.07 4.22
N ILE A 2 37.42 9.09 4.90
CA ILE A 2 36.57 8.09 4.23
C ILE A 2 35.20 8.74 4.10
N ILE A 3 34.79 9.06 2.87
CA ILE A 3 33.43 9.51 2.59
C ILE A 3 32.54 8.26 2.66
N LEU A 4 31.80 8.13 3.78
CA LEU A 4 30.75 7.13 3.94
C LEU A 4 29.64 7.43 2.92
N LYS A 5 29.60 6.62 1.86
CA LYS A 5 28.54 6.63 0.85
C LYS A 5 27.36 5.81 1.37
N GLY A 6 26.22 6.48 1.62
CA GLY A 6 24.90 5.84 1.54
C GLY A 6 24.16 5.51 2.84
N ALA A 7 23.84 6.50 3.69
CA ALA A 7 22.84 6.32 4.77
C ALA A 7 21.74 7.41 4.82
N GLY A 8 21.87 8.49 4.02
CA GLY A 8 20.94 9.62 4.05
C GLY A 8 19.61 9.37 3.33
N SER A 9 19.61 8.56 2.26
CA SER A 9 18.45 8.38 1.38
C SER A 9 17.33 7.55 2.02
N SER A 10 17.68 6.44 2.67
CA SER A 10 16.68 5.51 3.21
C SER A 10 15.94 6.06 4.43
N SER A 11 16.61 6.87 5.26
CA SER A 11 15.99 7.41 6.49
C SER A 11 15.00 8.55 6.20
N PHE A 12 15.27 9.37 5.17
CA PHE A 12 14.35 10.43 4.75
C PHE A 12 13.14 9.83 4.02
N GLU A 13 13.38 8.91 3.08
CA GLU A 13 12.33 8.25 2.32
C GLU A 13 11.38 7.46 3.23
N ALA A 14 11.91 6.69 4.18
CA ALA A 14 11.08 5.97 5.15
C ALA A 14 10.22 6.94 5.98
N LYS A 15 10.79 8.03 6.50
CA LYS A 15 10.03 9.04 7.26
C LYS A 15 8.95 9.70 6.42
N PHE A 16 9.25 10.02 5.17
CA PHE A 16 8.28 10.60 4.25
C PHE A 16 7.12 9.63 3.98
N ILE A 17 7.42 8.34 3.78
CA ILE A 17 6.39 7.30 3.60
C ILE A 17 5.51 7.19 4.85
N GLU A 18 6.08 7.15 6.06
CA GLU A 18 5.28 7.13 7.29
C GLU A 18 4.37 8.36 7.40
N GLN A 19 4.88 9.55 7.06
CA GLN A 19 4.08 10.77 7.09
C GLN A 19 2.92 10.72 6.10
N GLN A 20 3.14 10.16 4.91
CA GLN A 20 2.08 10.00 3.91
C GLN A 20 1.02 8.97 4.30
N TRP A 21 1.40 7.96 5.07
CA TRP A 21 0.46 7.00 5.65
C TRP A 21 -0.37 7.65 6.75
N GLU A 22 0.26 8.40 7.63
CA GLU A 22 -0.44 9.12 8.69
C GLU A 22 -1.41 10.15 8.12
N GLU A 23 -1.00 10.90 7.09
CA GLU A 23 -1.90 11.82 6.38
C GLU A 23 -3.13 11.11 5.81
N LEU A 24 -2.96 9.90 5.25
CA LEU A 24 -4.07 9.11 4.72
C LEU A 24 -5.03 8.68 5.83
N ARG A 25 -4.49 8.20 6.96
CA ARG A 25 -5.30 7.80 8.14
C ARG A 25 -6.11 8.95 8.71
N VAL A 26 -5.51 10.13 8.82
CA VAL A 26 -6.17 11.31 9.41
C VAL A 26 -7.19 11.91 8.43
N SER A 27 -6.81 12.08 7.16
CA SER A 27 -7.66 12.79 6.19
C SER A 27 -8.78 11.92 5.63
N HIS A 28 -8.56 10.61 5.47
CA HIS A 28 -9.51 9.66 4.88
C HIS A 28 -9.50 8.34 5.68
N PRO A 29 -10.04 8.33 6.93
CA PRO A 29 -9.92 7.18 7.83
C PRO A 29 -10.34 5.83 7.22
N PRO A 30 -11.42 5.72 6.42
CA PRO A 30 -11.78 4.45 5.79
C PRO A 30 -10.72 3.91 4.81
N LEU A 31 -10.06 4.80 4.06
CA LEU A 31 -8.96 4.43 3.16
C LEU A 31 -7.68 4.13 3.94
N GLY A 32 -7.41 4.88 5.01
CA GLY A 32 -6.32 4.57 5.94
C GLY A 32 -6.43 3.14 6.48
N GLN A 33 -7.61 2.78 6.99
CA GLN A 33 -7.87 1.44 7.51
C GLN A 33 -7.75 0.35 6.43
N LEU A 34 -8.26 0.59 5.21
CA LEU A 34 -8.13 -0.35 4.10
C LEU A 34 -6.66 -0.68 3.81
N ILE A 35 -5.80 0.34 3.81
CA ILE A 35 -4.37 0.19 3.50
C ILE A 35 -3.59 -0.43 4.65
N ASP A 36 -3.93 -0.09 5.89
CA ASP A 36 -3.37 -0.76 7.07
C ASP A 36 -3.73 -2.26 7.08
N ASP A 37 -4.98 -2.60 6.76
CA ASP A 37 -5.43 -4.00 6.69
C ASP A 37 -4.74 -4.78 5.57
N LEU A 38 -4.53 -4.16 4.40
CA LEU A 38 -3.72 -4.73 3.32
C LEU A 38 -2.29 -4.99 3.80
N TRP A 39 -1.66 -4.00 4.42
CA TRP A 39 -0.28 -4.10 4.89
C TRP A 39 -0.08 -5.18 5.94
N VAL A 40 -0.98 -5.26 6.93
CA VAL A 40 -0.93 -6.25 8.00
C VAL A 40 -1.14 -7.67 7.47
N ALA A 41 -1.97 -7.84 6.45
CA ALA A 41 -2.24 -9.14 5.85
C ALA A 41 -1.13 -9.63 4.90
N MET A 42 -0.22 -8.75 4.51
CA MET A 42 0.82 -9.07 3.54
C MET A 42 2.01 -9.79 4.19
N ASP A 43 2.38 -10.94 3.61
CA ASP A 43 3.69 -11.55 3.79
C ASP A 43 4.71 -10.86 2.88
N VAL A 44 5.36 -9.82 3.40
CA VAL A 44 6.34 -9.01 2.68
C VAL A 44 7.49 -9.85 2.09
N SER A 45 7.83 -10.99 2.70
CA SER A 45 8.91 -11.85 2.22
C SER A 45 8.58 -12.58 0.91
N LYS A 46 7.30 -12.67 0.57
CA LYS A 46 6.81 -13.35 -0.63
C LYS A 46 6.42 -12.40 -1.75
N ALA A 47 6.31 -11.10 -1.48
CA ALA A 47 5.91 -10.13 -2.49
C ALA A 47 6.97 -10.05 -3.61
N CYS A 48 6.53 -9.87 -4.86
CA CYS A 48 7.47 -9.68 -5.97
C CYS A 48 8.33 -8.41 -5.83
N VAL A 49 7.91 -7.45 -4.99
CA VAL A 49 8.68 -6.26 -4.64
C VAL A 49 9.63 -6.60 -3.48
N VAL A 50 10.93 -6.66 -3.80
CA VAL A 50 11.99 -7.14 -2.90
C VAL A 50 12.33 -6.15 -1.78
N ASP A 51 12.06 -4.85 -1.98
CA ASP A 51 12.38 -3.81 -1.00
C ASP A 51 11.14 -3.42 -0.17
N HIS A 52 11.27 -3.58 1.16
CA HIS A 52 10.19 -3.29 2.11
C HIS A 52 9.73 -1.82 2.07
N VAL A 53 10.65 -0.88 1.89
CA VAL A 53 10.33 0.56 1.84
C VAL A 53 9.56 0.87 0.56
N GLN A 54 9.98 0.31 -0.58
CA GLN A 54 9.27 0.42 -1.85
C GLN A 54 7.89 -0.23 -1.80
N LEU A 55 7.77 -1.41 -1.20
CA LEU A 55 6.49 -2.08 -1.03
C LEU A 55 5.53 -1.24 -0.18
N LYS A 56 6.03 -0.69 0.94
CA LYS A 56 5.26 0.20 1.80
C LYS A 56 4.86 1.49 1.08
N ASN A 57 5.76 2.07 0.29
CA ASN A 57 5.45 3.25 -0.52
C ASN A 57 4.35 2.95 -1.55
N MET A 58 4.45 1.81 -2.24
CA MET A 58 3.46 1.37 -3.23
C MET A 58 2.09 1.16 -2.59
N VAL A 59 2.02 0.45 -1.46
CA VAL A 59 0.77 0.22 -0.72
C VAL A 59 0.13 1.56 -0.29
N GLY A 60 0.92 2.50 0.21
CA GLY A 60 0.46 3.86 0.50
C GLY A 60 0.00 4.63 -0.75
N ALA A 61 0.69 4.48 -1.88
CA ALA A 61 0.34 5.12 -3.15
C ALA A 61 -1.00 4.61 -3.70
N LEU A 62 -1.32 3.32 -3.50
CA LEU A 62 -2.63 2.76 -3.83
C LEU A 62 -3.73 3.46 -3.04
N GLY A 63 -3.57 3.60 -1.72
CA GLY A 63 -4.53 4.34 -0.88
C GLY A 63 -4.76 5.78 -1.31
N ARG A 64 -3.67 6.50 -1.59
CA ARG A 64 -3.76 7.88 -2.09
C ARG A 64 -4.43 7.95 -3.46
N SER A 65 -4.18 6.98 -4.34
CA SER A 65 -4.84 6.91 -5.64
C SER A 65 -6.35 6.73 -5.47
N LEU A 66 -6.79 5.90 -4.52
CA LEU A 66 -8.20 5.66 -4.24
C LEU A 66 -8.95 6.90 -3.73
N ARG A 67 -8.26 7.88 -3.13
CA ARG A 67 -8.88 9.18 -2.76
C ARG A 67 -9.51 9.91 -3.95
N SER A 68 -9.06 9.64 -5.18
CA SER A 68 -9.63 10.24 -6.39
C SER A 68 -11.04 9.75 -6.71
N GLY A 69 -11.50 8.64 -6.14
CA GLY A 69 -12.78 8.00 -6.49
C GLY A 69 -12.84 7.48 -7.93
N SER A 70 -11.70 7.45 -8.64
CA SER A 70 -11.71 7.07 -10.05
C SER A 70 -11.85 5.55 -10.21
N PRO A 71 -12.66 5.08 -11.20
CA PRO A 71 -12.75 3.65 -11.51
C PRO A 71 -11.40 3.03 -11.87
N ASP A 72 -10.48 3.82 -12.43
CA ASP A 72 -9.12 3.40 -12.73
C ASP A 72 -8.29 3.12 -11.47
N SER A 73 -8.47 3.91 -10.42
CA SER A 73 -7.80 3.68 -9.13
C SER A 73 -8.28 2.39 -8.48
N VAL A 74 -9.58 2.11 -8.52
CA VAL A 74 -10.13 0.83 -8.04
C VAL A 74 -9.58 -0.34 -8.86
N ARG A 75 -9.58 -0.22 -10.18
CA ARG A 75 -9.02 -1.24 -11.09
C ARG A 75 -7.56 -1.53 -10.79
N ARG A 76 -6.74 -0.49 -10.56
CA ARG A 76 -5.32 -0.65 -10.20
C ARG A 76 -5.15 -1.32 -8.84
N PHE A 77 -5.94 -0.93 -7.84
CA PHE A 77 -5.91 -1.57 -6.52
C PHE A 77 -6.15 -3.08 -6.63
N LYS A 78 -7.23 -3.48 -7.33
CA LYS A 78 -7.58 -4.89 -7.58
C LYS A 78 -6.52 -5.64 -8.38
N GLY A 79 -5.88 -4.96 -9.33
CA GLY A 79 -4.76 -5.53 -10.09
C GLY A 79 -3.58 -5.90 -9.19
N TRP A 80 -3.26 -5.04 -8.22
CA TRP A 80 -2.18 -5.28 -7.27
C TRP A 80 -2.52 -6.32 -6.21
N THR A 81 -3.74 -6.32 -5.66
CA THR A 81 -4.18 -7.37 -4.72
C THR A 81 -4.12 -8.75 -5.39
N MET A 82 -4.55 -8.86 -6.65
CA MET A 82 -4.40 -10.09 -7.43
C MET A 82 -2.93 -10.49 -7.62
N GLN A 83 -2.03 -9.54 -7.88
CA GLN A 83 -0.60 -9.83 -7.99
C GLN A 83 -0.04 -10.37 -6.68
N PHE A 84 -0.38 -9.77 -5.54
CA PHE A 84 0.07 -10.28 -4.23
C PHE A 84 -0.46 -11.67 -3.92
N VAL A 85 -1.67 -12.01 -4.35
CA VAL A 85 -2.19 -13.38 -4.26
C VAL A 85 -1.37 -14.35 -5.11
N ARG A 86 -1.05 -13.97 -6.35
CA ARG A 86 -0.21 -14.79 -7.24
C ARG A 86 1.20 -15.02 -6.68
N ASP A 87 1.74 -13.99 -6.02
CA ASP A 87 3.04 -14.06 -5.35
C ASP A 87 2.99 -14.90 -4.06
N GLY A 88 1.79 -15.26 -3.57
CA GLY A 88 1.59 -15.89 -2.27
C GLY A 88 1.81 -14.94 -1.09
N ALA A 89 1.92 -13.64 -1.36
CA ALA A 89 2.12 -12.57 -0.39
C ALA A 89 0.82 -12.12 0.29
N LEU A 90 -0.34 -12.38 -0.31
CA LEU A 90 -1.65 -12.04 0.25
C LEU A 90 -2.59 -13.25 0.14
N PRO A 91 -3.28 -13.65 1.22
CA PRO A 91 -4.32 -14.68 1.16
C PRO A 91 -5.47 -14.26 0.21
N ALA A 92 -5.99 -15.22 -0.57
CA ALA A 92 -7.00 -14.94 -1.58
C ALA A 92 -8.35 -14.48 -0.99
N ASP A 93 -8.73 -15.01 0.17
CA ASP A 93 -9.89 -14.59 0.95
C ASP A 93 -9.75 -13.14 1.42
N LYS A 94 -8.56 -12.76 1.90
CA LYS A 94 -8.29 -11.39 2.32
C LYS A 94 -8.30 -10.42 1.14
N ALA A 95 -7.75 -10.82 0.00
CA ALA A 95 -7.83 -10.02 -1.22
C ALA A 95 -9.28 -9.76 -1.65
N ALA A 96 -10.15 -10.78 -1.60
CA ALA A 96 -11.56 -10.64 -1.94
C ALA A 96 -12.32 -9.70 -0.97
N GLU A 97 -12.01 -9.75 0.32
CA GLU A 97 -12.54 -8.82 1.34
C GLU A 97 -12.15 -7.37 1.01
N LEU A 98 -10.87 -7.12 0.76
CA LEU A 98 -10.34 -5.79 0.44
C LEU A 98 -10.93 -5.25 -0.88
N ASP A 99 -11.07 -6.11 -1.88
CA ASP A 99 -11.67 -5.77 -3.17
C ASP A 99 -13.15 -5.37 -3.05
N THR A 100 -13.89 -6.02 -2.16
CA THR A 100 -15.30 -5.66 -1.86
C THR A 100 -15.37 -4.31 -1.14
N ARG A 101 -14.48 -4.09 -0.16
CA ARG A 101 -14.43 -2.84 0.61
C ARG A 101 -14.06 -1.64 -0.26
N VAL A 102 -13.11 -1.79 -1.19
CA VAL A 102 -12.72 -0.68 -2.07
C VAL A 102 -13.84 -0.29 -3.03
N GLU A 103 -14.66 -1.24 -3.49
CA GLU A 103 -15.85 -0.92 -4.28
C GLU A 103 -16.86 -0.11 -3.47
N ALA A 104 -17.16 -0.53 -2.24
CA ALA A 104 -18.08 0.19 -1.36
C ALA A 104 -17.61 1.64 -1.10
N LEU A 105 -16.30 1.85 -0.93
CA LEU A 105 -15.70 3.17 -0.73
C LEU A 105 -15.72 4.05 -1.99
N ASN A 106 -15.79 3.46 -3.19
CA ASN A 106 -15.83 4.21 -4.44
C ASN A 106 -17.26 4.58 -4.89
N HIS A 107 -18.28 4.01 -4.24
CA HIS A 107 -19.69 4.28 -4.48
C HIS A 107 -20.34 5.15 -3.37
N ALA A 108 -19.57 5.54 -2.35
CA ALA A 108 -19.96 6.42 -1.26
C ALA A 108 -19.62 7.88 -1.57
#